data_AF-B9WKI1-F1
#
_entry.id   AF-B9WKI1-F1
#
_cell.length_a   1.000
_cell.length_b   1.000
_cell.length_c   1.000
_cell.angle_alpha   90.00
_cell.angle_beta   90.00
_cell.angle_gamma   90.00
#
_symmetry.space_group_name_H-M   'P 1'
#
loop_
_entity.id
_entity.type
_entity.pdbx_description
1 polymer ?
#
loop_
_entity_poly.entity_id
_entity_poly.type
_entity_poly.pdbx_seq_one_letter_code
_entity_poly.pdbx_strand_id
1 'polypeptide(L)'
;TKSTINKKLKLLQKCIYDNLIDKIKELDIEKDTIERIESVLNKPKRKPPFTPLEKQCGKLTKKGERCRIAVCYKKTCWVHLTPKEIEEYRELNKSILILI
;
A
#
# COMPACT_ATOMS: atom_id res chain seq x y z
N THR A 1 -19.66 -11.18 -16.06
CA THR A 1 -18.20 -11.50 -16.12
C THR A 1 -17.70 -11.97 -14.77
N LYS A 2 -16.60 -12.72 -14.74
CA LYS A 2 -15.94 -13.30 -13.52
C LYS A 2 -15.76 -12.29 -12.38
N SER A 3 -15.53 -11.02 -12.70
CA SER A 3 -15.42 -9.89 -11.75
C SER A 3 -16.69 -9.67 -10.92
N THR A 4 -17.88 -9.75 -11.53
CA THR A 4 -19.16 -9.55 -10.82
C THR A 4 -19.43 -10.69 -9.83
N ILE A 5 -19.11 -11.93 -10.22
CA ILE A 5 -19.26 -13.11 -9.35
C ILE A 5 -18.33 -12.99 -8.14
N ASN A 6 -17.07 -12.60 -8.36
CA ASN A 6 -16.10 -12.38 -7.27
C ASN A 6 -16.54 -11.29 -6.29
N LYS A 7 -17.18 -10.21 -6.77
CA LYS A 7 -17.73 -9.17 -5.89
C LYS A 7 -18.87 -9.71 -5.02
N LYS A 8 -19.79 -10.50 -5.61
CA LYS A 8 -20.89 -11.13 -4.86
C LYS A 8 -20.39 -12.14 -3.83
N LEU A 9 -19.40 -12.95 -4.17
CA LEU A 9 -18.78 -13.89 -3.22
C LEU A 9 -18.13 -13.17 -2.04
N LYS A 10 -17.43 -12.05 -2.28
CA LYS A 10 -16.85 -11.24 -1.20
C LYS A 10 -17.91 -10.62 -0.28
N LEU A 11 -19.03 -10.18 -0.85
CA LEU A 11 -20.15 -9.65 -0.06
C LEU A 11 -20.75 -10.76 0.82
N LEU A 12 -21.00 -11.93 0.25
CA LEU A 12 -21.51 -13.08 0.99
C LEU A 12 -20.57 -13.48 2.14
N GLN A 13 -19.27 -13.56 1.85
CA GLN A 13 -18.25 -13.87 2.84
C GLN A 13 -18.28 -12.86 3.99
N LYS A 14 -18.41 -11.56 3.70
CA LYS A 14 -18.54 -10.52 4.71
C LYS A 14 -19.79 -10.72 5.57
N CYS A 15 -20.96 -10.95 4.96
CA CYS A 15 -22.20 -11.16 5.69
C CYS A 15 -22.13 -12.36 6.66
N ILE A 16 -21.45 -13.43 6.25
CA ILE A 16 -21.23 -14.60 7.11
C ILE A 16 -20.37 -14.23 8.33
N TYR A 17 -19.27 -13.50 8.11
CA TYR A 17 -18.42 -13.06 9.22
C TYR A 17 -19.15 -12.13 10.19
N ASP A 18 -19.90 -11.15 9.68
CA ASP A 18 -20.66 -10.21 10.51
C ASP A 18 -21.69 -10.97 11.37
N ASN A 19 -22.41 -11.95 10.80
CA ASN A 19 -23.36 -12.77 11.55
C ASN A 19 -22.71 -13.64 12.65
N LEU A 20 -21.51 -14.19 12.37
CA LEU A 20 -20.77 -14.95 13.36
C LEU A 20 -20.29 -14.06 14.51
N ILE A 21 -19.86 -12.83 14.23
CA ILE A 21 -19.44 -11.87 15.25
C ILE A 21 -20.63 -11.49 16.14
N ASP A 22 -21.80 -11.22 15.56
CA ASP A 22 -23.00 -10.90 16.34
C ASP A 22 -23.39 -12.04 17.28
N LYS A 23 -23.37 -13.29 16.79
CA LYS A 23 -23.62 -14.48 17.63
C LYS A 23 -22.59 -14.64 18.74
N ILE A 24 -21.32 -14.32 18.50
CA ILE A 24 -20.29 -14.36 19.55
C ILE A 24 -20.57 -13.32 20.63
N LYS A 25 -21.10 -12.14 20.28
CA LYS A 25 -21.46 -11.09 21.25
C LYS A 25 -22.67 -11.46 22.11
N GLU A 26 -23.54 -12.32 21.61
CA GLU A 26 -24.71 -12.83 22.36
C GLU A 26 -24.34 -13.96 23.34
N LEU A 27 -23.15 -14.55 23.23
CA LEU A 27 -22.66 -15.53 24.18
C LEU A 27 -22.24 -14.86 25.49
N ASP A 28 -22.47 -15.53 26.61
CA ASP A 28 -22.04 -15.09 27.95
C ASP A 28 -20.52 -15.28 28.10
N ILE A 29 -19.78 -14.40 27.45
CA ILE A 29 -18.32 -14.38 27.39
C ILE A 29 -17.82 -13.26 28.32
N GLU A 30 -16.72 -13.54 29.02
CA GLU A 30 -16.03 -12.54 29.83
C GLU A 30 -15.73 -11.27 29.01
N LYS A 31 -16.04 -10.11 29.59
CA LYS A 31 -15.88 -8.80 28.96
C LYS A 31 -14.48 -8.56 28.39
N ASP A 32 -13.43 -9.02 29.07
CA ASP A 32 -12.03 -8.92 28.60
C ASP A 32 -11.80 -9.67 27.27
N THR A 33 -12.47 -10.80 27.07
CA THR A 33 -12.38 -11.57 25.82
C THR A 33 -13.09 -10.84 24.67
N ILE A 34 -14.23 -10.20 24.94
CA ILE A 34 -14.94 -9.36 23.96
C ILE A 34 -14.09 -8.17 23.53
N GLU A 35 -13.49 -7.46 24.50
CA GLU A 35 -12.61 -6.31 24.23
C GLU A 35 -11.40 -6.71 23.37
N ARG A 36 -10.81 -7.89 23.62
CA ARG A 36 -9.72 -8.43 22.78
C ARG A 36 -10.17 -8.71 21.34
N ILE A 37 -11.34 -9.31 21.15
CA ILE A 37 -11.90 -9.57 19.81
C ILE A 37 -12.12 -8.25 19.06
N GLU A 38 -12.73 -7.26 19.72
CA GLU A 38 -12.96 -5.94 19.11
C GLU A 38 -11.66 -5.22 18.78
N SER A 39 -10.62 -5.34 19.61
CA SER A 39 -9.30 -4.76 19.34
C SER A 39 -8.66 -5.33 18.06
N VAL A 40 -8.92 -6.60 17.73
CA VAL A 40 -8.42 -7.25 16.52
C VAL A 40 -9.20 -6.83 15.29
N LEU A 41 -10.53 -6.71 15.41
CA LEU A 41 -11.41 -6.28 14.32
C LEU A 41 -11.20 -4.79 13.96
N ASN A 42 -10.96 -3.95 14.96
CA ASN A 42 -10.82 -2.50 14.80
C ASN A 42 -9.37 -2.03 14.66
N LYS A 43 -8.44 -2.92 14.29
CA LYS A 43 -7.03 -2.54 14.11
C LYS A 43 -6.94 -1.33 13.16
N PRO A 44 -6.28 -0.24 13.58
CA PRO A 44 -6.17 0.95 12.74
C PRO A 44 -5.49 0.56 11.42
N LYS A 45 -6.07 0.99 10.30
CA LYS A 45 -5.45 0.81 8.99
C LYS A 45 -4.06 1.43 9.04
N ARG A 46 -3.03 0.65 8.65
CA ARG A 46 -1.67 1.18 8.51
C ARG A 46 -1.73 2.39 7.60
N LYS A 47 -1.25 3.54 8.09
CA LYS A 47 -1.08 4.71 7.24
C LYS A 47 -0.12 4.33 6.11
N PRO A 48 -0.40 4.69 4.85
CA PRO A 48 0.54 4.44 3.77
C PRO A 48 1.86 5.14 4.11
N PRO A 49 3.02 4.59 3.70
CA PRO A 49 4.29 5.25 3.90
C PRO A 49 4.25 6.64 3.27
N PHE A 50 4.54 7.67 4.08
CA PHE A 50 4.57 9.05 3.63
C PHE A 50 5.99 9.39 3.19
N THR A 51 6.15 9.80 1.92
CA THR A 51 7.42 10.34 1.42
C THR A 51 7.36 11.87 1.51
N PRO A 52 8.24 12.54 2.27
CA PRO A 52 8.31 14.00 2.32
C PRO A 52 8.46 14.63 0.93
N LEU A 53 7.87 15.82 0.70
CA LEU A 53 7.87 16.51 -0.60
C LEU A 53 9.28 16.73 -1.18
N GLU A 54 10.24 17.01 -0.31
CA GLU A 54 11.68 17.16 -0.62
C GLU A 54 12.32 15.89 -1.20
N LYS A 55 11.76 14.72 -0.89
CA LYS A 55 12.19 13.40 -1.38
C LYS A 55 11.32 12.88 -2.52
N GLN A 56 10.40 13.68 -3.06
CA GLN A 56 9.56 13.32 -4.21
C GLN A 56 10.17 13.81 -5.52
N CYS A 57 9.85 13.11 -6.62
CA CYS A 57 10.27 13.50 -7.96
C CYS A 57 9.77 14.91 -8.33
N GLY A 58 10.65 15.71 -8.92
CA GLY A 58 10.33 17.08 -9.35
C GLY A 58 9.63 17.19 -10.71
N LYS A 59 9.46 16.08 -11.45
CA LYS A 59 8.87 16.07 -12.79
C LYS A 59 7.34 15.95 -12.75
N LEU A 60 6.70 16.46 -13.79
CA LEU A 60 5.26 16.26 -14.03
C LEU A 60 5.03 14.93 -14.75
N THR A 61 3.91 14.28 -14.45
CA THR A 61 3.44 13.10 -15.16
C THR A 61 2.95 13.49 -16.56
N LYS A 62 2.69 12.49 -17.41
CA LYS A 62 2.07 12.69 -18.74
C LYS A 62 0.71 13.40 -18.68
N LYS A 63 0.05 13.43 -17.52
CA LYS A 63 -1.23 14.12 -17.28
C LYS A 63 -1.06 15.56 -16.75
N GLY A 64 0.18 16.05 -16.61
CA GLY A 64 0.48 17.37 -16.06
C GLY A 64 0.47 17.45 -14.52
N GLU A 65 0.30 16.33 -13.83
CA GLU A 65 0.26 16.28 -12.36
C GLU A 65 1.66 16.12 -11.75
N ARG A 66 1.88 16.60 -10.53
CA ARG A 66 3.17 16.42 -9.82
C ARG A 66 3.43 14.94 -9.51
N CYS A 67 4.62 14.44 -9.89
CA CYS A 67 5.02 13.06 -9.59
C CYS A 67 5.23 12.86 -8.08
N ARG A 68 4.66 11.78 -7.53
CA ARG A 68 4.72 11.45 -6.09
C ARG A 68 5.69 10.30 -5.75
N ILE A 69 6.48 9.85 -6.72
CA ILE A 69 7.45 8.77 -6.53
C ILE A 69 8.67 9.28 -5.75
N ALA A 70 9.14 8.51 -4.78
CA ALA A 70 10.38 8.77 -4.02
C ALA A 70 11.62 8.68 -4.94
N VAL A 71 12.55 9.62 -4.85
CA VAL A 71 13.60 9.81 -5.87
C VAL A 71 14.91 9.06 -5.63
N CYS A 72 15.60 8.69 -6.72
CA CYS A 72 16.89 7.95 -6.67
C CYS A 72 18.00 8.47 -7.63
N TYR A 73 17.75 9.40 -8.56
CA TYR A 73 18.80 10.02 -9.39
C TYR A 73 18.41 11.43 -9.82
N LYS A 74 19.26 12.44 -9.55
CA LYS A 74 19.04 13.85 -9.96
C LYS A 74 17.61 14.39 -9.71
N LYS A 75 17.01 14.08 -8.55
CA LYS A 75 15.61 14.45 -8.20
C LYS A 75 14.56 14.03 -9.26
N THR A 76 14.87 12.98 -10.02
CA THR A 76 14.00 12.38 -11.02
C THR A 76 13.81 10.88 -10.74
N CYS A 77 12.56 10.40 -10.75
CA CYS A 77 12.28 8.98 -10.57
C CYS A 77 12.54 8.21 -11.86
N TRP A 78 12.75 6.90 -11.76
CA TRP A 78 13.04 6.01 -12.90
C TRP A 78 12.02 6.12 -14.05
N VAL A 79 10.77 6.50 -13.76
CA VAL A 79 9.70 6.67 -14.77
C VAL A 79 9.94 7.88 -15.68
N HIS A 80 10.66 8.90 -15.21
CA HIS A 80 10.92 10.15 -15.93
C HIS A 80 12.37 10.28 -16.40
N LEU A 81 13.18 9.23 -16.22
CA LEU A 81 14.52 9.20 -16.80
C LEU A 81 14.43 8.95 -18.30
N THR A 82 15.21 9.70 -19.06
CA THR A 82 15.47 9.41 -20.47
C THR A 82 16.34 8.14 -20.60
N PRO A 83 16.34 7.48 -21.77
CA PRO A 83 17.21 6.32 -21.99
C PRO A 83 18.69 6.59 -21.68
N LYS A 84 19.18 7.80 -21.99
CA LYS A 84 20.54 8.23 -21.66
C LYS A 84 20.77 8.34 -20.15
N GLU A 85 19.84 8.96 -19.43
CA GLU A 85 19.94 9.09 -17.96
C GLU A 85 19.82 7.74 -17.25
N ILE A 86 19.08 6.78 -17.82
CA ILE A 86 19.02 5.41 -17.30
C ILE A 86 20.39 4.73 -17.44
N GLU A 87 21.08 4.90 -18.58
CA GLU A 87 22.41 4.34 -18.77
C GLU A 87 23.43 5.00 -17.84
N GLU A 88 23.43 6.33 -17.73
CA GLU A 88 24.27 7.05 -16.76
C GLU A 88 24.04 6.55 -15.32
N TYR A 89 22.77 6.37 -14.91
CA TYR A 89 22.43 5.86 -13.59
C TYR A 89 22.94 4.43 -13.38
N ARG A 90 22.84 3.58 -14.40
CA ARG A 90 23.35 2.21 -14.35
C ARG A 90 24.87 2.20 -14.22
N GLU A 91 25.57 3.01 -15.01
CA GLU A 91 27.02 3.14 -14.96
C GLU A 91 27.51 3.63 -13.59
N LEU A 92 26.86 4.65 -13.02
CA LEU A 92 27.20 5.19 -11.69
C LEU A 92 26.99 4.16 -10.56
N ASN A 93 26.02 3.26 -10.70
CA ASN A 93 25.71 2.26 -9.68
C ASN A 93 26.35 0.88 -9.95
N LYS A 94 27.06 0.69 -11.07
CA LYS A 94 27.80 -0.56 -11.36
C LYS A 94 28.83 -0.88 -10.27
N SER A 95 29.37 0.13 -9.59
CA SER A 95 30.33 -0.02 -8.49
C SER A 95 29.69 -0.24 -7.11
N ILE A 96 28.40 0.04 -6.93
CA ILE A 96 27.68 -0.17 -5.65
C ILE A 96 27.21 -1.62 -5.49
N LEU A 97 27.02 -2.35 -6.60
CA LEU A 97 26.68 -3.79 -6.60
C LEU A 97 27.87 -4.71 -6.27
N ILE A 98 29.07 -4.18 -6.05
CA ILE A 98 30.26 -4.97 -5.64
C ILE A 98 30.40 -5.02 -4.10
N LEU A 99 29.58 -4.28 -3.35
CA LEU A 99 29.69 -4.16 -1.88
C LEU A 99 28.42 -4.57 -1.10
N ILE A 100 27.50 -5.31 -1.72
CA ILE A 100 26.41 -6.04 -1.05
C ILE A 100 26.53 -7.52 -1.41
#